data_AF-A0A2V8RA56-F1
#
_entry.id   AF-A0A2V8RA56-F1
#
_cell.length_a   1.000
_cell.length_b   1.000
_cell.length_c   1.000
_cell.angle_alpha   90.00
_cell.angle_beta   90.00
_cell.angle_gamma   90.00
#
_symmetry.space_group_name_H-M   'P 1'
#
loop_
_entity.id
_entity.type
_entity.pdbx_description
1 polymer ?
#
loop_
_entity_poly.entity_id
_entity_poly.type
_entity_poly.pdbx_seq_one_letter_code
_entity_poly.pdbx_strand_id
1 'polypeptide(L)'
;MAKEVKDIKERTFQFALRIIKLCQHLDKKPGVPRTLSYQLLKAGTSVGANVEEEVRECHYWLRLLIAAKIMAEKRLAELRDEADEIKHILGSIVVRTKKRTI
;
A
#
# COMPACT_ATOMS: atom_id res chain seq x y z
N MET A 1 -7.31 11.04 -17.47
CA MET A 1 -5.94 10.96 -18.04
C MET A 1 -4.97 11.86 -17.27
N ALA A 2 -4.49 13.02 -17.76
CA ALA A 2 -3.38 13.75 -17.10
C ALA A 2 -3.68 14.22 -15.66
N LYS A 3 -4.90 14.71 -15.40
CA LYS A 3 -5.35 15.13 -14.06
C LYS A 3 -5.47 13.96 -13.07
N GLU A 4 -6.01 12.84 -13.52
CA GLU A 4 -6.22 11.60 -12.76
C GLU A 4 -4.89 10.88 -12.46
N VAL A 5 -3.95 10.89 -13.41
CA VAL A 5 -2.59 10.39 -13.20
C VAL A 5 -1.79 11.27 -12.23
N LYS A 6 -2.04 12.59 -12.23
CA LYS A 6 -1.45 13.49 -11.24
C LYS A 6 -2.04 13.26 -9.85
N ASP A 7 -3.34 13.02 -9.77
CA ASP A 7 -4.06 12.70 -8.53
C ASP A 7 -3.57 11.41 -7.89
N ILE A 8 -3.43 10.32 -8.66
CA ILE A 8 -2.97 9.03 -8.13
C ILE A 8 -1.50 9.10 -7.65
N LYS A 9 -0.65 9.91 -8.28
CA LYS A 9 0.74 10.12 -7.81
C LYS A 9 0.77 10.75 -6.43
N GLU A 10 -0.04 11.78 -6.21
CA GLU A 10 -0.12 12.42 -4.89
C GLU A 10 -0.71 11.46 -3.85
N ARG A 11 -1.79 10.75 -4.19
CA ARG A 11 -2.41 9.76 -3.28
C ARG A 11 -1.44 8.66 -2.87
N THR A 12 -0.74 8.07 -3.83
CA THR A 12 0.26 7.02 -3.55
C THR A 12 1.45 7.52 -2.75
N PHE A 13 1.86 8.79 -2.94
CA PHE A 13 2.87 9.43 -2.10
C PHE A 13 2.40 9.59 -0.64
N GLN A 14 1.19 10.14 -0.43
CA GLN A 14 0.63 10.30 0.93
C GLN A 14 0.37 8.95 1.62
N PHE A 15 0.00 7.93 0.86
CA PHE A 15 -0.08 6.56 1.34
C PHE A 15 1.30 6.04 1.81
N ALA A 16 2.33 6.17 0.97
CA ALA A 16 3.69 5.77 1.33
C ALA A 16 4.22 6.47 2.59
N LEU A 17 3.93 7.76 2.77
CA LEU A 17 4.29 8.49 3.99
C LEU A 17 3.66 7.89 5.25
N ARG A 18 2.40 7.43 5.18
CA ARG A 18 1.73 6.80 6.32
C ARG A 18 2.24 5.38 6.57
N ILE A 19 2.58 4.62 5.52
CA ILE A 19 3.29 3.34 5.67
C ILE A 19 4.62 3.54 6.40
N ILE A 20 5.42 4.53 6.01
CA ILE A 20 6.69 4.85 6.68
C ILE A 20 6.47 5.11 8.18
N LYS A 21 5.46 5.92 8.53
CA LYS A 21 5.13 6.21 9.94
C LYS A 21 4.69 4.96 10.71
N LEU A 22 3.93 4.05 10.07
CA LEU A 22 3.56 2.77 10.67
C LEU A 22 4.80 1.89 10.90
N CYS A 23 5.67 1.76 9.91
CA CYS A 23 6.91 0.97 10.02
C CYS A 23 7.84 1.52 11.11
N GLN A 24 7.99 2.85 11.22
CA GLN A 24 8.73 3.48 12.32
C GLN A 24 8.17 3.11 13.71
N HIS A 25 6.86 2.90 13.83
CA HIS A 25 6.25 2.44 15.08
C HIS A 25 6.55 0.96 15.36
N LEU A 26 6.48 0.11 14.34
CA LEU A 26 6.72 -1.33 14.44
C LEU A 26 8.19 -1.67 14.73
N ASP A 27 9.13 -0.92 14.15
CA ASP A 27 10.58 -1.15 14.29
C ASP A 27 11.11 -0.98 15.72
N LYS A 28 10.34 -0.28 16.57
CA LYS A 28 10.64 -0.12 18.00
C LYS A 28 10.66 -1.44 18.76
N LYS A 29 9.99 -2.48 18.24
CA LYS A 29 9.94 -3.82 18.84
C LYS A 29 10.79 -4.78 18.01
N PRO A 30 11.79 -5.47 18.60
CA PRO A 30 12.55 -6.49 17.88
C PRO A 30 11.69 -7.71 17.55
N GLY A 31 12.18 -8.57 16.65
CA GLY A 31 11.51 -9.81 16.26
C GLY A 31 10.52 -9.63 15.10
N VAL A 32 9.45 -10.41 15.12
CA VAL A 32 8.46 -10.51 14.02
C VAL A 32 7.92 -9.13 13.57
N PRO A 33 7.56 -8.18 14.45
CA PRO A 33 7.05 -6.87 14.03
C PRO A 33 8.06 -6.08 13.17
N ARG A 34 9.36 -6.12 13.50
CA ARG A 34 10.42 -5.46 12.73
C ARG A 34 10.60 -6.12 11.35
N THR A 35 10.59 -7.44 11.29
CA THR A 35 10.73 -8.14 10.00
C THR A 35 9.55 -7.85 9.07
N LEU A 36 8.33 -7.87 9.59
CA LEU A 36 7.13 -7.53 8.81
C LEU A 36 7.11 -6.05 8.41
N SER A 37 7.54 -5.16 9.31
CA SER A 37 7.71 -3.72 9.03
C SER A 37 8.63 -3.47 7.84
N TYR A 38 9.75 -4.18 7.76
CA TYR A 38 10.68 -4.06 6.64
C TYR A 38 10.06 -4.53 5.31
N GLN A 39 9.32 -5.65 5.29
CA GLN A 39 8.64 -6.10 4.07
C GLN A 39 7.53 -5.12 3.65
N LEU A 40 6.73 -4.66 4.61
CA LEU A 40 5.69 -3.66 4.37
C LEU A 40 6.27 -2.34 3.84
N LEU A 41 7.41 -1.89 4.37
CA LEU A 41 8.07 -0.66 3.96
C LEU A 41 8.51 -0.74 2.49
N LYS A 42 9.10 -1.86 2.07
CA LYS A 42 9.48 -2.08 0.67
C LYS A 42 8.26 -2.03 -0.24
N ALA A 43 7.24 -2.84 0.03
CA ALA A 43 6.04 -2.89 -0.80
C ALA A 43 5.33 -1.51 -0.85
N GLY A 44 5.12 -0.87 0.30
CA GLY A 44 4.40 0.40 0.40
C GLY A 44 5.10 1.59 -0.27
N THR A 45 6.43 1.62 -0.31
CA THR A 45 7.19 2.68 -1.01
C THR A 45 7.31 2.42 -2.52
N SER A 46 7.16 1.17 -2.96
CA SER A 46 7.17 0.79 -4.38
C SER A 46 5.82 1.00 -5.09
N VAL A 47 4.70 1.15 -4.36
CA VAL A 47 3.34 1.37 -4.91
C VAL A 47 3.28 2.52 -5.93
N GLY A 48 4.05 3.59 -5.73
CA GLY A 48 4.08 4.73 -6.65
C GLY A 48 4.81 4.46 -7.97
N ALA A 49 5.64 3.41 -8.04
CA ALA A 49 6.42 3.03 -9.21
C ALA A 49 5.87 1.80 -9.93
N ASN A 50 5.34 0.82 -9.18
CA ASN A 50 4.85 -0.45 -9.71
C ASN A 50 3.48 -0.77 -9.11
N VAL A 51 2.46 -0.87 -9.96
CA VAL A 51 1.12 -0.43 -9.55
C VAL A 51 0.17 -1.52 -9.06
N GLU A 52 0.35 -2.78 -9.43
CA GLU A 52 -0.61 -3.82 -9.03
C GLU A 52 -0.02 -4.84 -8.04
N GLU A 53 1.21 -5.28 -8.28
CA GLU A 53 1.86 -6.29 -7.45
C GLU A 53 2.23 -5.74 -6.07
N GLU A 54 2.88 -4.58 -6.02
CA GLU A 54 3.29 -3.93 -4.78
C GLU A 54 2.09 -3.55 -3.91
N VAL A 55 0.98 -3.14 -4.52
CA VAL A 55 -0.26 -2.81 -3.78
C VAL A 55 -0.88 -4.06 -3.17
N ARG A 56 -0.93 -5.17 -3.91
CA ARG A 56 -1.40 -6.45 -3.38
C ARG A 56 -0.51 -6.94 -2.25
N GLU A 57 0.80 -6.82 -2.41
CA GLU A 57 1.76 -7.23 -1.38
C GLU A 57 1.65 -6.36 -0.12
N CYS A 58 1.57 -5.03 -0.28
CA CYS A 58 1.35 -4.10 0.83
C CYS A 58 0.05 -4.42 1.58
N HIS A 59 -1.04 -4.63 0.85
CA HIS A 59 -2.33 -5.01 1.42
C HIS A 59 -2.25 -6.35 2.18
N TYR A 60 -1.53 -7.34 1.63
CA TYR A 60 -1.29 -8.61 2.29
C TYR A 60 -0.53 -8.44 3.63
N TRP A 61 0.52 -7.63 3.66
CA TRP A 61 1.27 -7.34 4.88
C TRP A 61 0.40 -6.65 5.94
N LEU A 62 -0.45 -5.70 5.56
CA LEU A 62 -1.40 -5.07 6.48
C LEU A 62 -2.37 -6.10 7.09
N ARG A 63 -2.91 -7.01 6.28
CA ARG A 63 -3.78 -8.09 6.76
C ARG A 63 -3.07 -9.06 7.70
N LEU A 64 -1.81 -9.39 7.42
CA LEU A 64 -1.00 -10.23 8.32
C LEU A 64 -0.77 -9.58 9.67
N LEU A 65 -0.49 -8.26 9.72
CA LEU A 65 -0.32 -7.54 10.98
C LEU A 65 -1.57 -7.61 11.87
N ILE A 66 -2.76 -7.57 11.25
CA ILE A 66 -4.05 -7.73 11.93
C ILE A 66 -4.22 -9.17 12.42
N ALA A 67 -4.07 -10.15 11.51
CA ALA A 67 -4.28 -11.56 11.81
C ALA A 67 -3.32 -12.09 12.90
N ALA A 68 -2.08 -11.60 12.90
CA ALA A 68 -1.07 -11.92 13.92
C ALA A 68 -1.27 -11.16 15.25
N LYS A 69 -2.33 -10.33 15.37
CA LYS A 69 -2.61 -9.48 16.53
C LYS A 69 -1.46 -8.55 16.91
N ILE A 70 -0.61 -8.19 15.94
CA ILE A 70 0.48 -7.23 16.11
C ILE A 70 -0.09 -5.81 16.16
N MET A 71 -1.13 -5.56 15.37
CA MET A 71 -1.87 -4.30 15.33
C MET A 71 -3.37 -4.55 15.39
N ALA A 72 -4.10 -3.68 16.09
CA ALA A 72 -5.56 -3.73 16.09
C ALA A 72 -6.11 -3.34 14.71
N GLU A 73 -7.13 -4.05 14.23
CA GLU A 73 -7.77 -3.79 12.93
C GLU A 73 -8.19 -2.32 12.79
N LYS A 74 -8.82 -1.76 13.82
CA LYS A 74 -9.25 -0.35 13.83
C LYS A 74 -8.11 0.64 13.53
N ARG A 75 -6.86 0.30 13.86
CA ARG A 75 -5.69 1.15 13.58
C ARG A 75 -5.19 1.03 12.15
N LEU A 76 -5.53 -0.04 11.45
CA LEU A 76 -5.07 -0.32 10.09
C LEU A 76 -6.19 -0.26 9.04
N ALA A 77 -7.46 -0.13 9.45
CA ALA A 77 -8.61 -0.08 8.55
C ALA A 77 -8.44 0.97 7.45
N GLU A 78 -8.13 2.22 7.81
CA GLU A 78 -7.93 3.30 6.84
C GLU A 78 -6.82 2.99 5.81
N LEU A 79 -5.67 2.46 6.26
CA LEU A 79 -4.57 2.10 5.37
C LEU A 79 -4.89 0.89 4.49
N ARG A 80 -5.62 -0.09 5.03
CA ARG A 80 -6.05 -1.27 4.29
C ARG A 80 -7.04 -0.87 3.20
N ASP A 81 -8.06 -0.11 3.56
CA ASP A 81 -9.14 0.29 2.66
C ASP A 81 -8.58 1.20 1.56
N GLU A 82 -7.65 2.08 1.89
CA GLU A 82 -6.95 2.89 0.89
C GLU A 82 -6.08 2.06 -0.06
N ALA A 83 -5.39 1.02 0.43
CA ALA A 83 -4.63 0.12 -0.44
C ALA A 83 -5.56 -0.57 -1.45
N ASP A 84 -6.76 -0.97 -1.04
CA ASP A 84 -7.78 -1.52 -1.94
C ASP A 84 -8.28 -0.46 -2.94
N GLU A 85 -8.54 0.77 -2.52
CA GLU A 85 -8.90 1.85 -3.45
C GLU A 85 -7.81 2.12 -4.49
N ILE A 86 -6.56 2.22 -4.06
CA ILE A 86 -5.40 2.41 -4.94
C ILE A 86 -5.32 1.26 -5.95
N LYS A 87 -5.49 0.02 -5.50
CA LYS A 87 -5.54 -1.16 -6.38
C LYS A 87 -6.64 -1.05 -7.44
N HIS A 88 -7.85 -0.65 -7.04
CA HIS A 88 -8.97 -0.50 -7.96
C HIS A 88 -8.74 0.59 -9.01
N ILE A 89 -8.21 1.75 -8.60
CA ILE A 89 -7.91 2.85 -9.50
C ILE A 89 -6.84 2.42 -10.51
N LEU A 90 -5.75 1.85 -10.03
CA LEU A 90 -4.64 1.41 -10.86
C LEU A 90 -5.05 0.30 -11.83
N GLY A 91 -5.83 -0.67 -11.37
CA GLY A 91 -6.41 -1.70 -12.23
C GLY A 91 -7.29 -1.09 -13.34
N SER A 92 -8.11 -0.09 -13.02
CA SER A 92 -8.95 0.59 -14.01
C SER A 92 -8.12 1.35 -15.07
N ILE A 93 -7.00 1.97 -14.67
CA ILE A 93 -6.07 2.66 -15.56
C ILE A 93 -5.39 1.66 -16.50
N VAL A 94 -4.91 0.53 -15.98
CA VAL A 94 -4.25 -0.53 -16.76
C VAL A 94 -5.21 -1.12 -17.79
N VAL A 95 -6.44 -1.48 -17.38
CA VAL A 95 -7.44 -2.05 -18.29
C VAL A 95 -7.80 -1.08 -19.42
N ARG A 96 -7.97 0.22 -19.11
CA ARG A 96 -8.26 1.24 -20.11
C ARG A 96 -7.09 1.48 -21.06
N THR A 97 -5.86 1.41 -20.56
CA THR A 97 -4.65 1.58 -21.37
C THR A 97 -4.52 0.44 -22.38
N LYS A 98 -4.70 -0.83 -21.94
CA LYS A 98 -4.67 -2.00 -22.83
C LYS A 98 -5.73 -1.95 -23.93
N LYS A 99 -6.96 -1.52 -23.61
CA LYS A 99 -8.05 -1.35 -24.59
C LYS A 99 -7.82 -0.25 -25.63
N ARG A 100 -6.84 0.64 -25.43
CA ARG A 100 -6.54 1.76 -26.33
C ARG A 100 -5.34 1.50 -27.25
N THR A 101 -4.56 0.48 -26.93
CA THR A 101 -3.39 0.05 -27.71
C THR A 101 -3.72 -1.10 -28.69
N ILE A 102 -4.92 -1.67 -28.56
CA ILE A 102 -5.53 -2.67 -29.46
C ILE A 102 -6.67 -1.97 -30.20
#